data_AF-C4J0H9-F1
#
_entry.id   AF-C4J0H9-F1
#
_cell.length_a   1.000
_cell.length_b   1.000
_cell.length_c   1.000
_cell.angle_alpha   90.00
_cell.angle_beta   90.00
_cell.angle_gamma   90.00
#
_symmetry.space_group_name_H-M   'P 1'
#
loop_
_entity.id
_entity.type
_entity.pdbx_description
1 polymer ?
#
loop_
_entity_poly.entity_id
_entity_poly.type
_entity_poly.pdbx_seq_one_letter_code
_entity_poly.pdbx_strand_id
1 'polypeptide(L)'
;MPREPTLQTLHIASVAFNSLLLGEIFIPDWDMFHSKHESAEFHGAARALSGGGVYVSDKPGVHDFSVLKKLVLPDGSILRARYAGRPTRDCLFTDPVMDGKSLMKIWNLNNFTGVIGVFNCQGAGQWVWPVKQTAYVPTNINITGQLSPSDVESLEEIAGDDWNGETAVYAFGSCSLSRLQKHQSLEVSLSTMTCEIYSISPIKIFSEVVQFAPLGLIDMFNSGGALDNISSVADSSATTVHIRCRGPGRFGAYSDTRPELCRVDEHEVEFTLAEDGLLTFYLPPSSSQDNLRHVEIVYKAS
;
A
#
# COMPACT_ATOMS: atom_id res chain seq x y z
N MET A 1 -6.26 -20.91 -15.88
CA MET A 1 -5.06 -20.72 -16.74
C MET A 1 -4.76 -19.23 -16.81
N PRO A 2 -3.48 -18.78 -16.85
CA PRO A 2 -3.13 -17.35 -16.81
C PRO A 2 -3.70 -16.51 -17.95
N ARG A 3 -4.12 -17.13 -19.06
CA ARG A 3 -4.69 -16.46 -20.23
C ARG A 3 -6.22 -16.37 -20.22
N GLU A 4 -6.88 -16.93 -19.22
CA GLU A 4 -8.33 -16.83 -19.07
C GLU A 4 -8.63 -15.58 -18.23
N PRO A 5 -9.19 -14.50 -18.82
CA PRO A 5 -9.38 -13.23 -18.12
C PRO A 5 -10.33 -13.38 -16.92
N THR A 6 -11.36 -14.22 -17.05
CA THR A 6 -12.35 -14.48 -16.00
C THR A 6 -11.74 -15.12 -14.75
N LEU A 7 -10.61 -15.81 -14.88
CA LEU A 7 -9.93 -16.45 -13.74
C LEU A 7 -8.96 -15.51 -13.01
N GLN A 8 -8.59 -14.36 -13.58
CA GLN A 8 -7.65 -13.42 -12.96
C GLN A 8 -8.27 -12.80 -11.69
N THR A 9 -9.52 -12.34 -11.81
CA THR A 9 -10.25 -11.74 -10.69
C THR A 9 -10.61 -12.76 -9.63
N LEU A 10 -11.10 -13.93 -10.05
CA LEU A 10 -11.42 -15.04 -9.14
C LEU A 10 -10.20 -15.44 -8.30
N HIS A 11 -9.03 -15.48 -8.92
CA HIS A 11 -7.79 -15.82 -8.23
C HIS A 11 -7.51 -14.83 -7.09
N ILE A 12 -7.53 -13.52 -7.34
CA ILE A 12 -7.29 -12.50 -6.31
C ILE A 12 -8.29 -12.60 -5.16
N ALA A 13 -9.58 -12.74 -5.46
CA ALA A 13 -10.60 -12.94 -4.43
C ALA A 13 -10.33 -14.22 -3.62
N SER A 14 -10.09 -15.34 -4.30
CA SER A 14 -9.89 -16.65 -3.66
C SER A 14 -8.68 -16.67 -2.72
N VAL A 15 -7.52 -16.16 -3.15
CA VAL A 15 -6.30 -16.16 -2.31
C VAL A 15 -6.45 -15.26 -1.09
N ALA A 16 -7.15 -14.13 -1.22
CA ALA A 16 -7.46 -13.26 -0.10
C ALA A 16 -8.41 -13.93 0.91
N PHE A 17 -9.53 -14.49 0.45
CA PHE A 17 -10.46 -15.22 1.33
C PHE A 17 -9.81 -16.42 2.00
N ASN A 18 -8.99 -17.20 1.27
CA ASN A 18 -8.23 -18.31 1.85
C ASN A 18 -7.27 -17.84 2.95
N SER A 19 -6.68 -16.65 2.81
CA SER A 19 -5.75 -16.08 3.77
C SER A 19 -6.40 -15.70 5.10
N LEU A 20 -7.74 -15.60 5.18
CA LEU A 20 -8.44 -15.41 6.47
C LEU A 20 -8.12 -16.53 7.46
N LEU A 21 -8.16 -17.78 7.01
CA LEU A 21 -7.82 -18.95 7.83
C LEU A 21 -6.35 -19.34 7.70
N LEU A 22 -5.85 -19.45 6.46
CA LEU A 22 -4.48 -19.92 6.23
C LEU A 22 -3.43 -18.97 6.81
N GLY A 23 -3.70 -17.66 6.80
CA GLY A 23 -2.82 -16.64 7.35
C GLY A 23 -2.66 -16.68 8.87
N GLU A 24 -3.49 -17.44 9.60
CA GLU A 24 -3.30 -17.70 11.04
C GLU A 24 -2.29 -18.82 11.31
N ILE A 25 -1.99 -19.65 10.30
CA ILE A 25 -1.23 -20.90 10.49
C ILE A 25 0.07 -20.87 9.67
N PHE A 26 0.02 -20.28 8.46
CA PHE A 26 1.10 -20.26 7.50
C PHE A 26 1.27 -18.86 6.91
N ILE A 27 2.40 -18.65 6.24
CA ILE A 27 2.55 -17.53 5.30
C ILE A 27 1.89 -17.99 3.99
N PRO A 28 0.77 -17.39 3.54
CA PRO A 28 0.09 -17.84 2.33
C PRO A 28 0.94 -17.59 1.09
N ASP A 29 0.98 -18.57 0.19
CA ASP A 29 1.49 -18.40 -1.16
C ASP A 29 0.33 -18.03 -2.09
N TRP A 30 0.40 -16.84 -2.69
CA TRP A 30 -0.61 -16.35 -3.62
C TRP A 30 -0.29 -16.75 -5.07
N ASP A 31 0.57 -17.75 -5.27
CA ASP A 31 1.02 -18.27 -6.56
C ASP A 31 1.79 -17.22 -7.40
N MET A 32 2.40 -17.69 -8.47
CA MET A 32 3.15 -16.88 -9.41
C MET A 32 2.27 -15.94 -10.25
N PHE A 33 2.89 -14.95 -10.88
CA PHE A 33 2.27 -14.19 -11.95
C PHE A 33 3.26 -13.82 -13.05
N HIS A 34 2.73 -13.42 -14.20
CA HIS A 34 3.51 -12.86 -15.29
C HIS A 34 3.57 -11.34 -15.11
N SER A 35 4.78 -10.78 -14.99
CA SER A 35 4.95 -9.33 -14.94
C SER A 35 4.69 -8.69 -16.30
N LYS A 36 4.85 -9.44 -17.40
CA LYS A 36 4.51 -8.98 -18.75
C LYS A 36 3.20 -9.57 -19.21
N HIS A 37 2.09 -9.05 -18.68
CA HIS A 37 0.73 -9.49 -18.97
C HIS A 37 -0.27 -8.34 -18.82
N GLU A 38 -1.42 -8.43 -19.47
CA GLU A 38 -2.48 -7.42 -19.36
C GLU A 38 -2.99 -7.22 -17.92
N SER A 39 -2.92 -8.27 -17.10
CA SER A 39 -3.31 -8.26 -15.68
C SER A 39 -2.12 -8.07 -14.72
N ALA A 40 -0.93 -7.71 -15.22
CA ALA A 40 0.29 -7.70 -14.42
C ALA A 40 0.26 -6.68 -13.27
N GLU A 41 -0.23 -5.46 -13.51
CA GLU A 41 -0.40 -4.44 -12.47
C GLU A 41 -1.39 -4.92 -11.40
N PHE A 42 -2.52 -5.49 -11.82
CA PHE A 42 -3.56 -6.04 -10.93
C PHE A 42 -3.01 -7.15 -10.02
N HIS A 43 -2.25 -8.08 -10.60
CA HIS A 43 -1.63 -9.17 -9.87
C HIS A 43 -0.41 -8.74 -9.04
N GLY A 44 0.34 -7.73 -9.49
CA GLY A 44 1.46 -7.16 -8.76
C GLY A 44 0.97 -6.45 -7.51
N ALA A 45 0.00 -5.56 -7.64
CA ALA A 45 -0.68 -4.88 -6.54
C ALA A 45 -1.17 -5.87 -5.46
N ALA A 46 -1.85 -6.93 -5.88
CA ALA A 46 -2.33 -7.96 -4.96
C ALA A 46 -1.18 -8.67 -4.21
N ARG A 47 -0.06 -8.96 -4.89
CA ARG A 47 1.11 -9.61 -4.27
C ARG A 47 1.80 -8.71 -3.24
N ALA A 48 1.80 -7.38 -3.45
CA ALA A 48 2.28 -6.42 -2.45
C ALA A 48 1.51 -6.49 -1.12
N LEU A 49 0.21 -6.83 -1.19
CA LEU A 49 -0.68 -6.93 -0.02
C LEU A 49 -0.69 -8.30 0.63
N SER A 50 -0.18 -9.33 -0.06
CA SER A 50 -0.31 -10.73 0.37
C SER A 50 0.36 -11.05 1.71
N GLY A 51 1.42 -10.31 2.07
CA GLY A 51 2.35 -10.70 3.15
C GLY A 51 3.19 -11.94 2.84
N GLY A 52 3.03 -12.53 1.65
CA GLY A 52 3.74 -13.72 1.20
C GLY A 52 4.96 -13.41 0.34
N GLY A 53 5.44 -14.44 -0.36
CA GLY A 53 6.48 -14.29 -1.37
C GLY A 53 5.94 -13.65 -2.66
N VAL A 54 6.84 -13.03 -3.42
CA VAL A 54 6.55 -12.52 -4.77
C VAL A 54 7.28 -13.42 -5.78
N TYR A 55 6.53 -14.26 -6.49
CA TYR A 55 7.07 -15.19 -7.48
C TYR A 55 6.62 -14.80 -8.89
N VAL A 56 7.58 -14.74 -9.81
CA VAL A 56 7.34 -14.33 -11.20
C VAL A 56 7.62 -15.51 -12.12
N SER A 57 6.69 -15.80 -13.03
CA SER A 57 6.76 -16.93 -13.96
C SER A 57 6.97 -16.53 -15.42
N ASP A 58 7.43 -15.30 -15.68
CA ASP A 58 7.77 -14.87 -17.03
C ASP A 58 8.87 -15.75 -17.63
N LYS A 59 8.91 -15.79 -18.97
CA LYS A 59 10.07 -16.36 -19.67
C LYS A 59 11.31 -15.50 -19.39
N PRO A 60 12.51 -16.10 -19.26
CA PRO A 60 13.75 -15.35 -19.13
C PRO A 60 13.88 -14.27 -20.21
N GLY A 61 14.18 -13.03 -19.80
CA GLY A 61 14.31 -11.88 -20.70
C GLY A 61 12.98 -11.24 -21.15
N VAL A 62 11.83 -11.74 -20.67
CA VAL A 62 10.49 -11.24 -21.03
C VAL A 62 9.79 -10.61 -19.82
N HIS A 63 10.56 -10.05 -18.90
CA HIS A 63 10.04 -9.36 -17.71
C HIS A 63 9.59 -7.94 -18.03
N ASP A 64 8.61 -7.45 -17.27
CA ASP A 64 8.26 -6.03 -17.23
C ASP A 64 8.82 -5.39 -15.96
N PHE A 65 9.95 -4.69 -16.11
CA PHE A 65 10.58 -4.00 -14.99
C PHE A 65 9.78 -2.81 -14.46
N SER A 66 8.79 -2.30 -15.20
CA SER A 66 7.92 -1.22 -14.70
C SER A 66 7.01 -1.73 -13.57
N VAL A 67 6.54 -2.98 -13.66
CA VAL A 67 5.77 -3.65 -12.61
C VAL A 67 6.70 -4.14 -11.50
N LEU A 68 7.81 -4.80 -11.85
CA LEU A 68 8.69 -5.41 -10.85
C LEU A 68 9.35 -4.38 -9.92
N LYS A 69 9.72 -3.19 -10.42
CA LYS A 69 10.30 -2.12 -9.60
C LYS A 69 9.30 -1.51 -8.60
N LYS A 70 8.00 -1.76 -8.75
CA LYS A 70 6.98 -1.39 -7.75
C LYS A 70 6.87 -2.41 -6.61
N LEU A 71 7.50 -3.57 -6.74
CA LEU A 71 7.45 -4.69 -5.79
C LEU A 71 8.78 -4.98 -5.11
N VAL A 72 9.87 -4.88 -5.86
CA VAL A 72 11.20 -5.38 -5.48
C VAL A 72 12.20 -4.22 -5.48
N LEU A 73 12.97 -4.11 -4.39
CA LEU A 73 14.09 -3.17 -4.27
C LEU A 73 15.31 -3.65 -5.08
N PRO A 74 16.28 -2.77 -5.39
CA PRO A 74 17.47 -3.14 -6.15
C PRO A 74 18.33 -4.25 -5.53
N ASP A 75 18.24 -4.45 -4.21
CA ASP A 75 18.93 -5.53 -3.48
C ASP A 75 18.21 -6.89 -3.59
N GLY A 76 17.10 -6.97 -4.34
CA GLY A 76 16.31 -8.18 -4.58
C GLY A 76 15.29 -8.50 -3.49
N SER A 77 15.22 -7.69 -2.44
CA SER A 77 14.24 -7.84 -1.37
C SER A 77 12.90 -7.18 -1.73
N ILE A 78 11.86 -7.51 -0.97
CA ILE A 78 10.52 -6.93 -1.10
C ILE A 78 10.16 -6.09 0.12
N LEU A 79 9.22 -5.16 -0.05
CA LEU A 79 8.55 -4.46 1.04
C LEU A 79 7.39 -5.33 1.56
N ARG A 80 7.71 -6.44 2.21
CA ARG A 80 6.70 -7.41 2.68
C ARG A 80 5.91 -6.83 3.86
N ALA A 81 4.58 -6.83 3.75
CA ALA A 81 3.70 -6.50 4.87
C ALA A 81 3.79 -7.55 6.00
N ARG A 82 3.38 -7.18 7.22
CA ARG A 82 3.57 -7.96 8.46
C ARG A 82 2.64 -9.16 8.55
N TYR A 83 1.38 -9.02 8.13
CA TYR A 83 0.37 -10.06 8.22
C TYR A 83 0.13 -10.74 6.89
N ALA A 84 -0.69 -11.79 6.86
CA ALA A 84 -1.29 -12.25 5.61
C ALA A 84 -2.33 -11.22 5.14
N GLY A 85 -2.36 -10.94 3.84
CA GLY A 85 -3.37 -10.05 3.25
C GLY A 85 -4.77 -10.63 3.40
N ARG A 86 -5.73 -9.82 3.86
CA ARG A 86 -7.09 -10.29 4.19
C ARG A 86 -8.15 -9.39 3.59
N PRO A 87 -9.32 -9.94 3.24
CA PRO A 87 -10.49 -9.13 2.93
C PRO A 87 -10.78 -8.19 4.11
N THR A 88 -11.17 -6.96 3.82
CA THR A 88 -11.72 -6.06 4.84
C THR A 88 -13.06 -6.61 5.34
N ARG A 89 -13.47 -6.23 6.55
CA ARG A 89 -14.64 -6.79 7.21
C ARG A 89 -15.94 -6.63 6.42
N ASP A 90 -16.09 -5.54 5.68
CA ASP A 90 -17.26 -5.29 4.84
C ASP A 90 -17.32 -6.17 3.58
N CYS A 91 -16.19 -6.74 3.12
CA CYS A 91 -16.16 -7.67 2.00
C CYS A 91 -16.55 -9.11 2.37
N LEU A 92 -16.49 -9.49 3.66
CA LEU A 92 -16.59 -10.89 4.12
C LEU A 92 -17.86 -11.64 3.67
N PHE A 93 -18.98 -10.92 3.54
CA PHE A 93 -20.28 -11.49 3.17
C PHE A 93 -20.82 -10.93 1.85
N THR A 94 -19.93 -10.38 1.02
CA THR A 94 -20.26 -9.88 -0.32
C THR A 94 -19.70 -10.81 -1.38
N ASP A 95 -20.21 -10.72 -2.61
CA ASP A 95 -19.68 -11.48 -3.74
C ASP A 95 -18.93 -10.54 -4.69
N PRO A 96 -17.63 -10.26 -4.44
CA PRO A 96 -16.86 -9.31 -5.23
C PRO A 96 -16.56 -9.76 -6.65
N VAL A 97 -16.99 -10.97 -7.05
CA VAL A 97 -16.68 -11.55 -8.36
C VAL A 97 -17.89 -11.71 -9.28
N MET A 98 -19.12 -11.65 -8.75
CA MET A 98 -20.34 -11.85 -9.56
C MET A 98 -21.53 -10.94 -9.25
N ASP A 99 -21.59 -10.24 -8.11
CA ASP A 99 -22.80 -9.48 -7.75
C ASP A 99 -23.01 -8.17 -8.53
N GLY A 100 -22.04 -7.77 -9.34
CA GLY A 100 -22.06 -6.56 -10.16
C GLY A 100 -22.01 -5.24 -9.37
N LYS A 101 -21.75 -5.27 -8.06
CA LYS A 101 -21.82 -4.07 -7.20
C LYS A 101 -20.75 -3.99 -6.12
N SER A 102 -20.07 -5.08 -5.78
CA SER A 102 -19.07 -5.11 -4.71
C SER A 102 -17.65 -5.05 -5.25
N LEU A 103 -16.81 -4.23 -4.60
CA LEU A 103 -15.36 -4.25 -4.76
C LEU A 103 -14.75 -5.25 -3.78
N MET A 104 -13.60 -5.83 -4.15
CA MET A 104 -12.77 -6.59 -3.23
C MET A 104 -11.75 -5.64 -2.60
N LYS A 105 -11.82 -5.44 -1.29
CA LYS A 105 -10.81 -4.70 -0.53
C LYS A 105 -9.96 -5.68 0.27
N ILE A 106 -8.65 -5.53 0.17
CA ILE A 106 -7.66 -6.38 0.84
C ILE A 106 -6.77 -5.47 1.68
N TRP A 107 -6.71 -5.69 2.98
CA TRP A 107 -5.86 -4.93 3.88
C TRP A 107 -4.68 -5.74 4.39
N ASN A 108 -3.63 -5.03 4.79
CA ASN A 108 -2.49 -5.54 5.54
C ASN A 108 -1.84 -4.41 6.37
N LEU A 109 -0.87 -4.73 7.20
CA LEU A 109 -0.19 -3.81 8.11
C LEU A 109 1.33 -3.83 7.89
N ASN A 110 1.97 -2.68 7.94
CA ASN A 110 3.42 -2.49 8.04
C ASN A 110 3.79 -1.98 9.44
N ASN A 111 5.05 -1.66 9.68
CA ASN A 111 5.50 -1.19 11.00
C ASN A 111 4.88 0.14 11.43
N PHE A 112 4.58 1.03 10.47
CA PHE A 112 4.08 2.39 10.75
C PHE A 112 2.91 2.82 9.86
N THR A 113 2.47 1.96 8.93
CA THR A 113 1.36 2.25 8.02
C THR A 113 0.49 1.02 7.83
N GLY A 114 -0.79 1.20 7.57
CA GLY A 114 -1.63 0.20 6.93
C GLY A 114 -1.52 0.30 5.40
N VAL A 115 -1.88 -0.78 4.71
CA VAL A 115 -2.00 -0.79 3.25
C VAL A 115 -3.31 -1.46 2.87
N ILE A 116 -4.07 -0.85 1.96
CA ILE A 116 -5.32 -1.41 1.43
C ILE A 116 -5.23 -1.41 -0.09
N GLY A 117 -5.46 -2.54 -0.74
CA GLY A 117 -5.78 -2.58 -2.16
C GLY A 117 -7.26 -2.75 -2.39
N VAL A 118 -7.80 -1.94 -3.28
CA VAL A 118 -9.18 -2.03 -3.75
C VAL A 118 -9.15 -2.56 -5.18
N PHE A 119 -9.86 -3.65 -5.43
CA PHE A 119 -9.86 -4.38 -6.70
C PHE A 119 -11.29 -4.53 -7.21
N ASN A 120 -11.53 -4.23 -8.48
CA ASN A 120 -12.76 -4.64 -9.13
C ASN A 120 -12.58 -6.06 -9.72
N CYS A 121 -13.02 -7.04 -8.93
CA CYS A 121 -12.92 -8.46 -9.26
C CYS A 121 -14.14 -9.03 -10.01
N GLN A 122 -15.06 -8.19 -10.49
CA GLN A 122 -16.27 -8.68 -11.17
C GLN A 122 -15.95 -9.44 -12.45
N GLY A 123 -16.92 -10.24 -12.91
CA GLY A 123 -16.82 -10.93 -14.20
C GLY A 123 -16.17 -12.30 -14.15
N ALA A 124 -15.93 -12.88 -12.96
CA ALA A 124 -15.40 -14.24 -12.88
C ALA A 124 -16.41 -15.29 -13.37
N GLY A 125 -17.70 -15.02 -13.19
CA GLY A 125 -18.78 -15.92 -13.60
C GLY A 125 -19.02 -17.11 -12.66
N GLN A 126 -18.12 -17.43 -11.72
CA GLN A 126 -18.25 -18.54 -10.77
C GLN A 126 -17.19 -18.52 -9.67
N TRP A 127 -17.48 -19.13 -8.52
CA TRP A 127 -16.49 -19.45 -7.47
C TRP A 127 -15.90 -20.86 -7.57
N VAL A 128 -16.67 -21.81 -8.10
CA VAL A 128 -16.40 -23.26 -7.97
C VAL A 128 -16.24 -23.90 -9.34
N TRP A 129 -15.28 -24.80 -9.46
CA TRP A 129 -15.12 -25.66 -10.63
C TRP A 129 -15.69 -27.07 -10.33
N PRO A 130 -16.37 -27.75 -11.27
CA PRO A 130 -16.59 -27.39 -12.67
C PRO A 130 -17.85 -26.53 -12.89
N VAL A 131 -17.78 -25.74 -13.96
CA VAL A 131 -18.82 -24.80 -14.43
C VAL A 131 -20.12 -25.54 -14.74
N LYS A 132 -21.18 -25.32 -13.97
CA LYS A 132 -22.55 -25.65 -14.39
C LYS A 132 -23.21 -24.35 -14.83
N GLN A 133 -23.46 -24.24 -16.15
CA GLN A 133 -24.23 -23.18 -16.82
C GLN A 133 -24.15 -21.81 -16.13
N THR A 134 -23.11 -21.04 -16.44
CA THR A 134 -22.95 -19.69 -15.91
C THR A 134 -23.91 -18.74 -16.61
N ALA A 135 -24.70 -18.00 -15.81
CA ALA A 135 -25.40 -16.84 -16.33
C ALA A 135 -24.37 -15.84 -16.89
N TYR A 136 -24.74 -15.08 -17.92
CA TYR A 136 -23.89 -14.00 -18.43
C TYR A 136 -23.59 -13.02 -17.29
N VAL A 137 -22.32 -12.90 -16.91
CA VAL A 137 -21.85 -11.89 -15.96
C VAL A 137 -21.19 -10.77 -16.78
N PRO A 138 -21.67 -9.52 -16.69
CA PRO A 138 -21.05 -8.43 -17.42
C PRO A 138 -19.59 -8.25 -16.97
N THR A 139 -18.68 -8.20 -17.94
CA THR A 139 -17.22 -8.11 -17.71
C THR A 139 -16.68 -6.69 -17.73
N ASN A 140 -17.51 -5.70 -18.07
CA ASN A 140 -17.14 -4.28 -18.12
C ASN A 140 -18.10 -3.49 -17.23
N ILE A 141 -17.89 -3.56 -15.92
CA ILE A 141 -18.70 -2.85 -14.93
C ILE A 141 -17.78 -1.85 -14.21
N ASN A 142 -18.21 -0.59 -14.13
CA ASN A 142 -17.61 0.38 -13.22
C ASN A 142 -18.34 0.30 -11.88
N ILE A 143 -17.63 -0.03 -10.82
CA ILE A 143 -18.19 -0.08 -9.46
C ILE A 143 -17.61 1.09 -8.67
N THR A 144 -18.49 1.75 -7.93
CA THR A 144 -18.12 2.76 -6.95
C THR A 144 -18.33 2.21 -5.55
N GLY A 145 -17.29 2.24 -4.74
CA GLY A 145 -17.30 1.80 -3.34
C GLY A 145 -16.73 2.88 -2.42
N GLN A 146 -16.60 2.53 -1.15
CA GLN A 146 -16.09 3.41 -0.11
C GLN A 146 -14.88 2.75 0.57
N LEU A 147 -13.84 3.54 0.82
CA LEU A 147 -12.64 3.15 1.57
C LEU A 147 -12.49 4.04 2.79
N SER A 148 -12.23 3.45 3.95
CA SER A 148 -12.02 4.16 5.21
C SER A 148 -10.71 3.67 5.86
N PRO A 149 -9.98 4.51 6.61
CA PRO A 149 -8.83 4.04 7.39
C PRO A 149 -9.18 2.87 8.32
N SER A 150 -10.41 2.82 8.82
CA SER A 150 -10.95 1.71 9.63
C SER A 150 -11.03 0.36 8.92
N ASP A 151 -10.82 0.31 7.60
CA ASP A 151 -10.75 -0.95 6.86
C ASP A 151 -9.45 -1.73 7.15
N VAL A 152 -8.45 -1.07 7.75
CA VAL A 152 -7.27 -1.73 8.34
C VAL A 152 -7.61 -2.11 9.79
N GLU A 153 -7.99 -3.36 10.02
CA GLU A 153 -8.49 -3.82 11.34
C GLU A 153 -7.47 -3.64 12.50
N SER A 154 -6.18 -3.66 12.18
CA SER A 154 -5.07 -3.53 13.15
C SER A 154 -4.37 -2.17 13.13
N LEU A 155 -5.02 -1.11 12.63
CA LEU A 155 -4.39 0.22 12.50
C LEU A 155 -3.93 0.79 13.85
N GLU A 156 -4.69 0.53 14.91
CA GLU A 156 -4.39 0.99 16.28
C GLU A 156 -3.08 0.42 16.82
N GLU A 157 -2.61 -0.74 16.34
CA GLU A 157 -1.33 -1.33 16.77
C GLU A 157 -0.12 -0.42 16.47
N ILE A 158 -0.23 0.43 15.44
CA ILE A 158 0.86 1.28 14.94
C ILE A 158 0.61 2.77 15.16
N ALA A 159 -0.65 3.13 15.45
CA ALA A 159 -1.06 4.51 15.66
C ALA A 159 -0.52 5.10 16.97
N GLY A 160 -0.37 4.29 18.01
CA GLY A 160 0.02 4.73 19.35
C GLY A 160 -1.16 5.27 20.16
N ASP A 161 -0.99 5.34 21.47
CA ASP A 161 -2.09 5.57 22.43
C ASP A 161 -2.71 6.98 22.32
N ASP A 162 -1.92 7.98 21.92
CA ASP A 162 -2.35 9.39 21.80
C ASP A 162 -2.96 9.73 20.42
N TRP A 163 -3.16 8.73 19.56
CA TRP A 163 -3.70 8.97 18.22
C TRP A 163 -5.17 9.40 18.26
N ASN A 164 -5.46 10.58 17.72
CA ASN A 164 -6.79 11.17 17.70
C ASN A 164 -7.74 10.59 16.62
N GLY A 165 -7.28 9.60 15.84
CA GLY A 165 -8.04 9.02 14.73
C GLY A 165 -7.71 9.62 13.36
N GLU A 166 -6.88 10.65 13.26
CA GLU A 166 -6.56 11.29 11.98
C GLU A 166 -5.47 10.56 11.18
N THR A 167 -5.69 10.33 9.90
CA THR A 167 -4.74 9.64 9.02
C THR A 167 -4.44 10.42 7.75
N ALA A 168 -3.22 10.27 7.27
CA ALA A 168 -2.85 10.58 5.91
C ALA A 168 -3.07 9.33 5.04
N VAL A 169 -3.89 9.48 4.00
CA VAL A 169 -4.26 8.42 3.07
C VAL A 169 -3.70 8.77 1.69
N TYR A 170 -2.67 8.04 1.27
CA TYR A 170 -2.03 8.24 -0.04
C TYR A 170 -2.53 7.21 -1.04
N ALA A 171 -3.10 7.68 -2.15
CA ALA A 171 -3.55 6.87 -3.27
C ALA A 171 -2.42 6.72 -4.31
N PHE A 172 -1.96 5.49 -4.51
CA PHE A 172 -0.80 5.17 -5.34
C PHE A 172 -1.00 5.51 -6.82
N GLY A 173 -2.10 5.06 -7.41
CA GLY A 173 -2.41 5.19 -8.84
C GLY A 173 -2.69 6.63 -9.24
N SER A 174 -3.46 7.36 -8.42
CA SER A 174 -3.73 8.80 -8.65
C SER A 174 -2.62 9.75 -8.15
N CYS A 175 -1.66 9.26 -7.36
CA CYS A 175 -0.61 10.06 -6.73
C CYS A 175 -1.16 11.24 -5.89
N SER A 176 -2.23 10.99 -5.13
CA SER A 176 -2.91 12.03 -4.34
C SER A 176 -2.91 11.71 -2.84
N LEU A 177 -2.89 12.74 -2.01
CA LEU A 177 -2.95 12.63 -0.55
C LEU A 177 -4.28 13.19 -0.03
N SER A 178 -4.86 12.52 0.96
CA SER A 178 -6.06 12.99 1.66
C SER A 178 -5.90 12.82 3.16
N ARG A 179 -6.45 13.76 3.93
CA ARG A 179 -6.59 13.62 5.39
C ARG A 179 -7.96 13.05 5.70
N LEU A 180 -8.02 11.93 6.40
CA LEU A 180 -9.26 11.29 6.79
C LEU A 180 -9.25 10.97 8.27
N GLN A 181 -10.38 11.23 8.95
CA GLN A 181 -10.65 10.62 10.25
C GLN A 181 -10.85 9.11 10.09
N LYS A 182 -10.58 8.34 11.15
CA LYS A 182 -10.59 6.86 11.14
C LYS A 182 -11.81 6.23 10.48
N HIS A 183 -12.99 6.84 10.66
CA HIS A 183 -14.27 6.36 10.14
C HIS A 183 -14.81 7.20 8.97
N GLN A 184 -14.04 8.18 8.50
CA GLN A 184 -14.39 8.95 7.32
C GLN A 184 -14.00 8.17 6.08
N SER A 185 -14.90 8.13 5.11
CA SER A 185 -14.66 7.41 3.86
C SER A 185 -14.31 8.32 2.70
N LEU A 186 -13.56 7.72 1.77
CA LEU A 186 -13.24 8.18 0.44
C LEU A 186 -14.02 7.34 -0.56
N GLU A 187 -14.52 7.97 -1.62
CA GLU A 187 -15.13 7.26 -2.76
C GLU A 187 -14.05 6.69 -3.69
N VAL A 188 -14.22 5.45 -4.12
CA VAL A 188 -13.32 4.76 -5.06
C VAL A 188 -14.13 4.17 -6.19
N SER A 189 -13.87 4.60 -7.42
CA SER A 189 -14.51 4.06 -8.63
C SER A 189 -13.51 3.31 -9.50
N LEU A 190 -13.80 2.04 -9.81
CA LEU A 190 -12.92 1.17 -10.57
C LEU A 190 -13.69 0.42 -11.66
N SER A 191 -13.16 0.41 -12.88
CA SER A 191 -13.62 -0.52 -13.92
C SER A 191 -13.12 -1.94 -13.64
N THR A 192 -13.82 -2.95 -14.17
CA THR A 192 -13.40 -4.35 -14.05
C THR A 192 -11.93 -4.54 -14.41
N MET A 193 -11.22 -5.41 -13.66
CA MET A 193 -9.79 -5.68 -13.82
C MET A 193 -8.85 -4.50 -13.53
N THR A 194 -9.33 -3.47 -12.83
CA THR A 194 -8.48 -2.37 -12.31
C THR A 194 -8.43 -2.37 -10.79
N CYS A 195 -7.40 -1.74 -10.25
CA CYS A 195 -7.18 -1.63 -8.82
C CYS A 195 -6.57 -0.28 -8.44
N GLU A 196 -6.73 0.10 -7.18
CA GLU A 196 -6.03 1.22 -6.54
C GLU A 196 -5.48 0.75 -5.20
N ILE A 197 -4.32 1.28 -4.79
CA ILE A 197 -3.67 0.96 -3.52
C ILE A 197 -3.56 2.22 -2.68
N TYR A 198 -3.91 2.08 -1.41
CA TYR A 198 -3.90 3.14 -0.42
C TYR A 198 -2.90 2.81 0.67
N SER A 199 -2.02 3.76 0.96
CA SER A 199 -1.17 3.73 2.15
C SER A 199 -1.84 4.56 3.24
N ILE A 200 -2.13 3.94 4.37
CA ILE A 200 -2.87 4.53 5.49
C ILE A 200 -1.87 4.80 6.62
N SER A 201 -1.54 6.07 6.86
CA SER A 201 -0.54 6.46 7.86
C SER A 201 -1.18 7.29 8.98
N PRO A 202 -1.17 6.81 10.24
CA PRO A 202 -1.64 7.60 11.38
C PRO A 202 -0.83 8.90 11.54
N ILE A 203 -1.53 10.04 11.58
CA ILE A 203 -0.90 11.35 11.82
C ILE A 203 -0.58 11.46 13.30
N LYS A 204 0.70 11.73 13.59
CA LYS A 204 1.21 11.94 14.95
C LYS A 204 1.61 13.40 15.14
N ILE A 205 1.44 13.89 16.36
CA ILE A 205 1.88 15.23 16.74
C ILE A 205 3.26 15.10 17.40
N PHE A 206 4.27 15.73 16.81
CA PHE A 206 5.62 15.80 17.33
C PHE A 206 5.86 17.17 17.98
N SER A 207 6.37 17.16 19.20
CA SER A 207 6.69 18.36 20.00
C SER A 207 5.53 19.35 20.15
N GLU A 208 4.29 18.85 20.16
CA GLU A 208 3.05 19.65 20.24
C GLU A 208 2.81 20.62 19.05
N VAL A 209 3.69 20.64 18.05
CA VAL A 209 3.68 21.66 16.98
C VAL A 209 3.50 21.05 15.60
N VAL A 210 4.10 19.89 15.32
CA VAL A 210 4.18 19.34 13.96
C VAL A 210 3.30 18.10 13.82
N GLN A 211 2.31 18.15 12.93
CA GLN A 211 1.57 16.95 12.53
C GLN A 211 2.28 16.25 11.37
N PHE A 212 2.67 15.00 11.57
CA PHE A 212 3.47 14.25 10.61
C PHE A 212 3.02 12.79 10.51
N ALA A 213 3.03 12.26 9.29
CA ALA A 213 2.75 10.85 9.01
C ALA A 213 3.69 10.33 7.90
N PRO A 214 4.57 9.35 8.17
CA PRO A 214 5.44 8.81 7.13
C PRO A 214 4.65 7.92 6.16
N LEU A 215 4.90 8.02 4.86
CA LEU A 215 4.31 7.14 3.84
C LEU A 215 5.31 6.10 3.34
N GLY A 216 6.60 6.46 3.21
CA GLY A 216 7.64 5.56 2.71
C GLY A 216 7.91 5.76 1.21
N LEU A 217 8.22 4.68 0.49
CA LEU A 217 8.54 4.75 -0.94
C LEU A 217 7.27 4.81 -1.80
N ILE A 218 6.80 6.03 -2.10
CA ILE A 218 5.47 6.26 -2.70
C ILE A 218 5.33 5.79 -4.16
N ASP A 219 6.42 5.34 -4.78
CA ASP A 219 6.45 4.71 -6.11
C ASP A 219 6.41 3.17 -6.05
N MET A 220 6.30 2.59 -4.85
CA MET A 220 6.11 1.16 -4.64
C MET A 220 4.69 0.84 -4.16
N PHE A 221 4.17 -0.33 -4.54
CA PHE A 221 2.81 -0.73 -4.19
C PHE A 221 2.59 -0.81 -2.68
N ASN A 222 3.57 -1.31 -1.92
CA ASN A 222 3.54 -1.30 -0.45
C ASN A 222 4.54 -0.28 0.10
N SER A 223 4.29 1.01 -0.15
CA SER A 223 5.19 2.12 0.14
C SER A 223 5.75 2.12 1.57
N GLY A 224 4.88 1.95 2.56
CA GLY A 224 5.22 2.03 3.98
C GLY A 224 5.91 0.78 4.52
N GLY A 225 6.00 -0.30 3.74
CA GLY A 225 6.87 -1.43 4.04
C GLY A 225 8.37 -1.07 3.98
N ALA A 226 8.72 0.12 3.47
CA ALA A 226 10.08 0.65 3.49
C ALA A 226 10.47 1.25 4.85
N LEU A 227 9.53 1.50 5.77
CA LEU A 227 9.78 2.18 7.03
C LEU A 227 10.29 1.19 8.10
N ASP A 228 11.47 1.45 8.64
CA ASP A 228 12.13 0.63 9.66
C ASP A 228 11.96 1.23 11.07
N ASN A 229 12.16 2.54 11.21
CA ASN A 229 12.01 3.24 12.48
C ASN A 229 11.60 4.71 12.26
N ILE A 230 10.87 5.29 13.22
CA ILE A 230 10.59 6.72 13.33
C ILE A 230 10.77 7.18 14.77
N SER A 231 11.48 8.29 14.96
CA SER A 231 11.62 8.96 16.24
C SER A 231 11.66 10.48 16.02
N SER A 232 11.58 11.23 17.11
CA SER A 232 11.72 12.68 17.07
C SER A 232 12.59 13.17 18.21
N VAL A 233 13.34 14.22 17.95
CA VAL A 233 14.09 14.96 18.97
C VAL A 233 13.66 16.42 18.90
N ALA A 234 13.31 17.00 20.03
CA ALA A 234 12.96 18.40 20.16
C ALA A 234 14.00 19.13 21.02
N ASP A 235 14.54 20.24 20.52
CA ASP A 235 15.34 21.17 21.31
C ASP A 235 14.67 22.56 21.32
N SER A 236 15.32 23.55 21.95
CA SER A 236 14.75 24.89 22.05
C SER A 236 14.66 25.65 20.72
N SER A 237 15.27 25.12 19.65
CA SER A 237 15.40 25.77 18.34
C SER A 237 14.65 25.05 17.22
N ALA A 238 14.50 23.73 17.32
CA ALA A 238 13.91 22.92 16.28
C ALA A 238 13.33 21.61 16.81
N THR A 239 12.41 21.04 16.03
CA THR A 239 11.99 19.64 16.11
C THR A 239 12.51 18.90 14.91
N THR A 240 13.24 17.80 15.15
CA THR A 240 13.76 16.93 14.09
C THR A 240 13.06 15.59 14.14
N VAL A 241 12.44 15.20 13.03
CA VAL A 241 11.90 13.85 12.83
C VAL A 241 12.98 13.00 12.17
N HIS A 242 13.37 11.92 12.82
CA HIS A 242 14.33 10.95 12.32
C HIS A 242 13.60 9.71 11.80
N ILE A 243 13.93 9.28 10.59
CA ILE A 243 13.34 8.11 9.96
C ILE A 243 14.46 7.20 9.48
N ARG A 244 14.39 5.92 9.84
CA ARG A 244 15.17 4.87 9.18
C ARG A 244 14.26 4.20 8.17
N CYS A 245 14.71 4.14 6.92
CA CYS A 245 13.93 3.53 5.85
C CYS A 245 14.81 2.89 4.80
N ARG A 246 14.18 2.08 3.95
CA ARG A 246 14.81 1.41 2.82
C ARG A 246 14.68 2.28 1.57
N GLY A 247 15.64 2.17 0.65
CA GLY A 247 15.68 2.93 -0.60
C GLY A 247 16.44 2.17 -1.69
N PRO A 248 16.61 2.72 -2.89
CA PRO A 248 16.30 4.10 -3.33
C PRO A 248 14.85 4.33 -3.78
N GLY A 249 14.50 5.59 -4.01
CA GLY A 249 13.24 5.99 -4.65
C GLY A 249 12.69 7.30 -4.11
N ARG A 250 11.52 7.72 -4.61
CA ARG A 250 10.81 8.88 -4.09
C ARG A 250 10.19 8.55 -2.73
N PHE A 251 10.64 9.23 -1.69
CA PHE A 251 10.07 9.14 -0.36
C PHE A 251 8.93 10.15 -0.21
N GLY A 252 7.87 9.73 0.47
CA GLY A 252 6.73 10.57 0.81
C GLY A 252 6.42 10.56 2.30
N ALA A 253 5.91 11.67 2.78
CA ALA A 253 5.28 11.82 4.09
C ALA A 253 4.20 12.90 4.02
N TYR A 254 3.26 12.87 4.95
CA TYR A 254 2.40 14.01 5.25
C TYR A 254 3.10 14.92 6.26
N SER A 255 3.03 16.23 6.04
CA SER A 255 3.40 17.24 7.02
C SER A 255 2.47 18.45 6.93
N ASP A 256 1.97 18.93 8.08
CA ASP A 256 1.16 20.14 8.15
C ASP A 256 1.98 21.44 8.08
N THR A 257 3.29 21.32 8.35
CA THR A 257 4.22 22.44 8.48
C THR A 257 5.34 22.30 7.46
N ARG A 258 5.82 23.41 6.90
CA ARG A 258 6.96 23.34 5.97
C ARG A 258 8.25 23.04 6.75
N PRO A 259 9.00 21.97 6.42
CA PRO A 259 10.34 21.77 6.99
C PRO A 259 11.27 22.93 6.64
N GLU A 260 12.23 23.20 7.50
CA GLU A 260 13.36 24.08 7.19
C GLU A 260 14.31 23.40 6.20
N LEU A 261 14.63 22.13 6.47
CA LEU A 261 15.46 21.29 5.60
C LEU A 261 15.13 19.81 5.75
N CYS A 262 15.51 19.03 4.75
CA CYS A 262 15.52 17.57 4.78
C CYS A 262 16.94 17.07 4.51
N ARG A 263 17.41 16.05 5.25
CA ARG A 263 18.68 15.37 5.00
C ARG A 263 18.48 13.89 4.78
N VAL A 264 19.36 13.32 3.95
CA VAL A 264 19.50 11.87 3.81
C VAL A 264 20.98 11.53 3.99
N ASP A 265 21.28 10.74 5.03
CA ASP A 265 22.63 10.41 5.49
C ASP A 265 23.53 11.65 5.59
N GLU A 266 23.12 12.65 6.39
CA GLU A 266 23.81 13.93 6.62
C GLU A 266 23.88 14.89 5.42
N HIS A 267 23.40 14.50 4.24
CA HIS A 267 23.41 15.35 3.05
C HIS A 267 22.03 16.00 2.85
N GLU A 268 22.00 17.32 2.74
CA GLU A 268 20.77 18.06 2.44
C GLU A 268 20.22 17.66 1.07
N VAL A 269 18.90 17.48 0.99
CA VAL A 269 18.19 17.12 -0.25
C VAL A 269 17.10 18.14 -0.54
N GLU A 270 16.89 18.41 -1.82
CA GLU A 270 15.74 19.20 -2.26
C GLU A 270 14.44 18.43 -1.97
N PHE A 271 13.46 19.15 -1.42
CA PHE A 271 12.14 18.61 -1.11
C PHE A 271 11.03 19.52 -1.63
N THR A 272 9.87 18.92 -1.89
CA THR A 272 8.64 19.63 -2.25
C THR A 272 7.60 19.39 -1.16
N LEU A 273 6.80 20.40 -0.85
CA LEU A 273 5.61 20.27 -0.01
C LEU A 273 4.41 20.77 -0.82
N ALA A 274 3.49 19.88 -1.14
CA ALA A 274 2.26 20.21 -1.86
C ALA A 274 1.21 20.83 -0.92
N GLU A 275 0.16 21.44 -1.49
CA GLU A 275 -0.92 22.11 -0.73
C GLU A 275 -1.72 21.13 0.15
N ASP A 276 -1.77 19.86 -0.23
CA ASP A 276 -2.42 18.77 0.54
C ASP A 276 -1.54 18.24 1.69
N GLY A 277 -0.35 18.79 1.88
CA GLY A 277 0.62 18.38 2.91
C GLY A 277 1.56 17.27 2.47
N LEU A 278 1.55 16.84 1.20
CA LEU A 278 2.48 15.81 0.71
C LEU A 278 3.91 16.37 0.60
N LEU A 279 4.76 15.97 1.54
CA LEU A 279 6.20 16.18 1.54
C LEU A 279 6.87 15.06 0.73
N THR A 280 7.67 15.42 -0.29
CA THR A 280 8.45 14.45 -1.06
C THR A 280 9.89 14.88 -1.29
N PHE A 281 10.79 13.90 -1.32
CA PHE A 281 12.19 14.05 -1.71
C PHE A 281 12.73 12.69 -2.18
N TYR A 282 13.91 12.68 -2.80
CA TYR A 282 14.50 11.46 -3.35
C TYR A 282 15.50 10.83 -2.38
N LEU A 283 15.38 9.51 -2.17
CA LEU A 283 16.39 8.70 -1.49
C LEU A 283 17.39 8.16 -2.51
N PRO A 284 18.67 8.53 -2.43
CA PRO A 284 19.69 7.94 -3.30
C PRO A 284 19.84 6.42 -3.06
N PRO A 285 20.54 5.70 -3.95
CA PRO A 285 20.96 4.34 -3.67
C PRO A 285 21.82 4.31 -2.39
N SER A 286 21.55 3.37 -1.48
CA SER A 286 22.39 3.21 -0.29
C SER A 286 23.75 2.62 -0.68
N SER A 287 24.82 3.09 -0.03
CA SER A 287 26.13 2.43 -0.02
C SER A 287 26.35 1.61 1.26
N SER A 288 25.41 1.65 2.20
CA SER A 288 25.50 0.96 3.49
C SER A 288 25.30 -0.55 3.35
N GLN A 289 25.92 -1.32 4.24
CA GLN A 289 25.75 -2.78 4.28
C GLN A 289 24.33 -3.22 4.67
N ASP A 290 23.60 -2.37 5.42
CA ASP A 290 22.23 -2.67 5.87
C ASP A 290 21.14 -2.21 4.88
N ASN A 291 21.51 -1.57 3.78
CA ASN A 291 20.61 -0.95 2.80
C ASN A 291 19.59 0.04 3.40
N LEU A 292 19.85 0.55 4.61
CA LEU A 292 19.01 1.55 5.27
C LEU A 292 19.56 2.96 5.01
N ARG A 293 18.64 3.92 4.94
CA ARG A 293 18.87 5.35 4.84
C ARG A 293 18.45 6.00 6.15
N HIS A 294 19.25 6.96 6.62
CA HIS A 294 18.86 7.86 7.70
C HIS A 294 18.31 9.14 7.11
N VAL A 295 17.05 9.44 7.41
CA VAL A 295 16.37 10.64 6.97
C VAL A 295 16.14 11.53 8.18
N GLU A 296 16.47 12.82 8.04
CA GLU A 296 16.16 13.85 9.03
C GLU A 296 15.29 14.92 8.40
N ILE A 297 14.19 15.27 9.05
CA ILE A 297 13.30 16.36 8.64
C ILE A 297 13.25 17.36 9.77
N VAL A 298 13.81 18.55 9.55
CA VAL A 298 13.99 19.57 10.58
C VAL A 298 12.91 20.64 10.43
N TYR A 299 12.21 20.92 11.53
CA TYR A 299 11.20 21.96 11.64
C TYR A 299 11.69 23.01 12.63
N LYS A 300 11.74 24.26 12.19
CA LYS A 300 12.10 25.37 13.06
C LYS A 300 11.04 25.56 14.15
N ALA A 301 11.48 25.77 15.39
CA ALA A 301 10.58 26.14 16.47
C ALA A 301 9.89 27.49 16.15
N SER A 302 8.58 27.52 16.29
CA SER A 302 7.74 28.71 16.11
C SER A 302 7.95 29.74 17.20
#